data_AF-A0A813T1T5-F1
#
_entry.id   AF-A0A813T1T5-F1
#
_cell.length_a   1.000
_cell.length_b   1.000
_cell.length_c   1.000
_cell.angle_alpha   90.00
_cell.angle_beta   90.00
_cell.angle_gamma   90.00
#
_symmetry.space_group_name_H-M   'P 1'
#
loop_
_entity.id
_entity.type
_entity.pdbx_description
1 polymer ?
#
loop_
_entity_poly.entity_id
_entity_poly.type
_entity_poly.pdbx_seq_one_letter_code
_entity_poly.pdbx_strand_id
1 'polypeptide(L)'
;MDVLNRMDHIVVVVHRVLNFLVHENDHCFDFHSGTQPIKECRPGLVCNKKTNKCELLKCFDQLKKLNKNDTNSILIPNCKPDGTFAPRQCNKTSCYCVSFHGQLLTQFKSSSIDSKRYCHCAQLFNGNISWKTRCDKYGDYLLVQCKGKICYCVNLDGKILKNMEFFSRTKSVENEQYCLNLQKKKGIKTI
;
A
#
# COMPACT_ATOMS: atom_id res chain seq x y z
N MET A 1 -3.27 10.59 49.35
CA MET A 1 -3.46 11.04 47.96
C MET A 1 -2.10 10.99 47.32
N ASP A 2 -1.79 9.96 46.53
CA ASP A 2 -0.55 9.95 45.73
C ASP A 2 -0.85 9.36 44.36
N VAL A 3 -1.37 10.24 43.48
CA VAL A 3 -1.60 9.96 42.05
C VAL A 3 -0.31 10.21 41.24
N LEU A 4 0.81 10.52 41.89
CA LEU A 4 2.06 10.92 41.22
C LEU A 4 3.05 9.77 40.91
N ASN A 5 2.78 8.52 41.30
CA ASN A 5 3.77 7.44 41.15
C ASN A 5 3.51 6.44 39.99
N ARG A 6 2.59 6.78 39.07
CA ARG A 6 2.24 5.91 37.91
C ARG A 6 2.74 6.44 36.57
N MET A 7 3.20 7.68 36.50
CA MET A 7 3.72 8.30 35.26
C MET A 7 5.21 8.01 35.04
N ASP A 8 6.03 7.90 36.09
CA ASP A 8 7.47 7.64 35.95
C ASP A 8 7.79 6.25 35.40
N HIS A 9 7.02 5.22 35.79
CA HIS A 9 7.20 3.88 35.24
C HIS A 9 6.84 3.79 33.75
N ILE A 10 5.82 4.53 33.30
CA ILE A 10 5.44 4.55 31.88
C ILE A 10 6.51 5.29 31.08
N VAL A 11 7.00 6.44 31.56
CA VAL A 11 8.06 7.20 30.89
C VAL A 11 9.35 6.40 30.81
N VAL A 12 9.78 5.72 31.88
CA VAL A 12 10.97 4.86 31.89
C VAL A 12 10.82 3.64 30.98
N VAL A 13 9.63 3.03 30.91
CA VAL A 13 9.36 1.91 29.99
C VAL A 13 9.35 2.40 28.54
N VAL A 14 8.76 3.56 28.24
CA VAL A 14 8.79 4.17 26.90
C VAL A 14 10.22 4.57 26.50
N HIS A 15 11.01 5.14 27.42
CA HIS A 15 12.43 5.46 27.19
C HIS A 15 13.29 4.20 26.97
N ARG A 16 13.01 3.11 27.71
CA ARG A 16 13.65 1.80 27.48
C ARG A 16 13.24 1.17 26.16
N VAL A 17 11.97 1.26 25.75
CA VAL A 17 11.46 0.73 24.46
C VAL A 17 11.97 1.53 23.26
N LEU A 18 12.11 2.86 23.38
CA LEU A 18 12.70 3.73 22.35
C LEU A 18 14.20 3.47 22.11
N ASN A 19 14.92 2.92 23.09
CA ASN A 19 16.34 2.59 22.99
C ASN A 19 16.64 1.26 22.25
N PHE A 20 15.64 0.45 21.92
CA PHE A 20 15.84 -0.80 21.15
C PHE A 20 15.62 -0.64 19.65
N LEU A 21 15.10 0.50 19.20
CA LEU A 21 14.84 0.73 17.78
C LEU A 21 16.08 1.26 17.08
N VAL A 22 16.59 0.46 16.14
CA VAL A 22 17.84 0.70 15.40
C VAL A 22 17.69 1.87 14.42
N HIS A 23 18.65 2.80 14.41
CA HIS A 23 18.61 4.01 13.59
C HIS A 23 19.08 3.77 12.15
N GLU A 24 18.91 4.78 11.28
CA GLU A 24 19.40 4.75 9.91
C GLU A 24 20.92 4.50 9.86
N ASN A 25 21.36 3.57 9.03
CA ASN A 25 22.73 3.07 8.86
C ASN A 25 23.32 2.22 10.00
N ASP A 26 22.59 2.02 11.10
CA ASP A 26 23.00 1.09 12.16
C ASP A 26 22.76 -0.36 11.75
N HIS A 27 23.52 -1.28 12.36
CA HIS A 27 23.38 -2.70 12.10
C HIS A 27 22.09 -3.27 12.71
N CYS A 28 21.27 -3.90 11.87
CA CYS A 28 20.03 -4.58 12.27
C CYS A 28 20.23 -6.05 12.68
N PHE A 29 21.45 -6.56 12.54
CA PHE A 29 21.86 -7.89 13.02
C PHE A 29 23.11 -7.74 13.89
N ASP A 30 23.13 -8.42 15.03
CA ASP A 30 24.28 -8.50 15.91
C ASP A 30 24.83 -9.94 15.84
N PHE A 31 25.99 -10.14 15.21
CA PHE A 31 26.56 -11.49 14.99
C PHE A 31 27.24 -12.07 16.25
N HIS A 32 27.26 -11.34 17.38
CA HIS A 32 28.12 -11.68 18.51
C HIS A 32 27.58 -12.75 19.48
N SER A 33 26.35 -13.23 19.36
CA SER A 33 25.86 -14.32 20.21
C SER A 33 24.69 -15.00 19.54
N GLY A 34 24.79 -16.31 19.24
CA GLY A 34 23.78 -17.14 18.57
C GLY A 34 22.44 -17.32 19.31
N THR A 35 22.02 -16.33 20.09
CA THR A 35 20.81 -16.33 20.92
C THR A 35 20.11 -14.96 21.04
N GLN A 36 20.50 -13.91 20.30
CA GLN A 36 19.81 -12.61 20.41
C GLN A 36 18.69 -12.41 19.37
N PRO A 37 17.56 -11.78 19.76
CA PRO A 37 16.45 -11.50 18.85
C PRO A 37 16.87 -10.50 17.77
N ILE A 38 16.29 -10.67 16.57
CA ILE A 38 16.43 -9.72 15.45
C ILE A 38 16.05 -8.32 15.98
N LYS A 39 16.98 -7.35 15.91
CA LYS A 39 16.68 -5.97 16.32
C LYS A 39 15.82 -5.32 15.24
N GLU A 40 14.66 -4.79 15.62
CA GLU A 40 13.77 -4.09 14.70
C GLU A 40 14.29 -2.68 14.40
N CYS A 41 14.34 -2.32 13.12
CA CYS A 41 14.62 -0.94 12.72
C CYS A 41 13.48 -0.01 13.15
N ARG A 42 13.79 1.27 13.34
CA ARG A 42 12.77 2.30 13.58
C ARG A 42 11.70 2.30 12.47
N PRO A 43 10.45 2.66 12.79
CA PRO A 43 9.41 2.86 11.78
C PRO A 43 9.90 3.74 10.63
N GLY A 44 9.71 3.27 9.40
CA GLY A 44 10.22 3.92 8.18
C GLY A 44 11.54 3.35 7.64
N LEU A 45 12.22 2.49 8.41
CA LEU A 45 13.45 1.81 8.00
C LEU A 45 13.21 0.31 7.81
N VAL A 46 14.01 -0.33 6.96
CA VAL A 46 14.04 -1.78 6.76
C VAL A 46 15.47 -2.29 6.82
N CYS A 47 15.66 -3.46 7.41
CA CYS A 47 16.95 -4.12 7.43
C CYS A 47 17.33 -4.60 6.02
N ASN A 48 18.35 -3.99 5.42
CA ASN A 48 18.87 -4.42 4.13
C ASN A 48 19.73 -5.67 4.32
N LYS A 49 19.31 -6.79 3.70
CA LYS A 49 19.97 -8.10 3.84
C LYS A 49 21.38 -8.19 3.26
N LYS A 50 21.78 -7.25 2.39
CA LYS A 50 23.12 -7.20 1.79
C LYS A 50 24.10 -6.41 2.65
N THR A 51 23.63 -5.30 3.23
CA THR A 51 24.48 -4.40 4.04
C THR A 51 24.37 -4.67 5.54
N ASN A 52 23.34 -5.43 5.95
CA ASN A 52 22.93 -5.64 7.35
C ASN A 52 22.67 -4.34 8.10
N LYS A 53 22.25 -3.29 7.40
CA LYS A 53 21.96 -1.97 7.97
C LYS A 53 20.49 -1.61 7.83
N CYS A 54 19.99 -0.82 8.78
CA CYS A 54 18.67 -0.20 8.66
C CYS A 54 18.72 0.92 7.62
N GLU A 55 18.02 0.74 6.51
CA GLU A 55 17.96 1.68 5.40
C GLU A 55 16.54 2.23 5.24
N LEU A 56 16.44 3.47 4.76
CA LEU A 56 15.16 4.12 4.53
C LEU A 56 14.37 3.40 3.45
N LEU A 57 13.08 3.18 3.69
CA LEU A 57 12.19 2.58 2.70
C LEU A 57 12.17 3.44 1.43
N LYS A 58 12.20 2.78 0.26
CA LYS A 58 12.48 3.42 -1.04
C LYS A 58 11.67 4.69 -1.32
N CYS A 59 10.38 4.71 -0.99
CA CYS A 59 9.55 5.88 -1.23
C CYS A 59 9.94 7.05 -0.32
N PHE A 60 10.21 6.78 0.96
CA PHE A 60 10.68 7.78 1.91
C PHE A 60 12.10 8.27 1.58
N ASP A 61 12.97 7.40 1.06
CA ASP A 61 14.29 7.78 0.56
C ASP A 61 14.19 8.76 -0.62
N GLN A 62 13.29 8.51 -1.57
CA GLN A 62 13.00 9.47 -2.63
C GLN A 62 12.47 10.81 -2.08
N LEU A 63 11.53 10.79 -1.13
CA LEU A 63 11.04 12.02 -0.48
C LEU A 63 12.17 12.81 0.20
N LYS A 64 13.04 12.14 0.96
CA LYS A 64 14.17 12.77 1.66
C LYS A 64 15.15 13.44 0.69
N LYS A 65 15.35 12.87 -0.50
CA LYS A 65 16.20 13.42 -1.56
C LYS A 65 15.62 14.69 -2.20
N LEU A 66 14.29 14.79 -2.33
CA LEU A 66 13.61 15.96 -2.90
C LEU A 66 13.74 17.22 -2.04
N ASN A 67 13.87 17.07 -0.71
CA ASN A 67 14.05 18.19 0.20
C ASN A 67 15.43 18.88 0.11
N LYS A 68 16.37 18.32 -0.66
CA LYS A 68 17.74 18.85 -0.75
C LYS A 68 18.02 19.69 -1.98
N ASN A 69 17.26 19.59 -3.07
CA ASN A 69 17.52 20.36 -4.30
C ASN A 69 16.26 20.56 -5.15
N ASP A 70 16.00 21.82 -5.50
CA ASP A 70 15.38 22.29 -6.74
C ASP A 70 13.84 22.34 -6.85
N THR A 71 13.29 23.55 -6.73
CA THR A 71 11.86 23.88 -6.66
C THR A 71 11.10 23.88 -7.99
N ASN A 72 11.68 23.39 -9.11
CA ASN A 72 11.10 23.68 -10.43
C ASN A 72 10.42 22.55 -11.21
N SER A 73 10.32 21.32 -10.71
CA SER A 73 9.38 20.33 -11.30
C SER A 73 9.12 19.10 -10.42
N ILE A 74 8.92 19.31 -9.11
CA ILE A 74 8.97 18.20 -8.15
C ILE A 74 7.71 17.33 -8.25
N LEU A 75 7.87 16.17 -8.91
CA LEU A 75 7.04 14.98 -8.75
C LEU A 75 7.25 14.41 -7.33
N ILE A 76 6.51 14.93 -6.35
CA ILE A 76 6.54 14.40 -4.98
C ILE A 76 5.87 13.01 -5.00
N PRO A 77 6.60 11.92 -4.71
CA PRO A 77 6.00 10.60 -4.69
C PRO A 77 5.02 10.48 -3.52
N ASN A 78 3.85 9.92 -3.78
CA ASN A 78 2.90 9.59 -2.73
C ASN A 78 3.31 8.26 -2.10
N CYS A 79 3.57 8.27 -0.78
CA CYS A 79 4.02 7.10 -0.04
C CYS A 79 2.92 6.60 0.90
N LYS A 80 2.85 5.29 1.07
CA LYS A 80 2.05 4.66 2.13
C LYS A 80 2.77 4.76 3.48
N PRO A 81 2.05 4.59 4.61
CA PRO A 81 2.66 4.58 5.94
C PRO A 81 3.74 3.49 6.12
N ASP A 82 3.64 2.40 5.35
CA ASP A 82 4.62 1.30 5.33
C ASP A 82 5.84 1.58 4.45
N GLY A 83 6.02 2.82 3.98
CA GLY A 83 7.14 3.27 3.15
C GLY A 83 7.19 2.73 1.72
N THR A 84 6.18 1.95 1.31
CA THR A 84 5.99 1.59 -0.10
C THR A 84 5.30 2.72 -0.86
N PHE A 85 5.31 2.64 -2.20
CA PHE A 85 4.62 3.64 -3.02
C PHE A 85 3.11 3.45 -2.94
N ALA A 86 2.37 4.56 -2.87
CA ALA A 86 0.94 4.54 -3.14
C ALA A 86 0.71 4.06 -4.59
N PRO A 87 -0.36 3.29 -4.85
CA PRO A 87 -0.61 2.70 -6.17
C PRO A 87 -0.77 3.74 -7.28
N ARG A 88 -1.39 4.87 -6.96
CA ARG A 88 -1.54 6.02 -7.83
C ARG A 88 -0.47 7.07 -7.53
N GLN A 89 0.27 7.45 -8.56
CA GLN A 89 1.19 8.59 -8.56
C GLN A 89 0.70 9.62 -9.58
N CYS A 90 0.94 10.90 -9.33
CA CYS A 90 0.48 11.98 -10.20
C CYS A 90 1.57 13.01 -10.43
N ASN A 91 1.70 13.46 -11.67
CA ASN A 91 2.38 14.72 -12.01
C ASN A 91 1.34 15.85 -12.16
N LYS A 92 1.78 16.98 -12.72
CA LYS A 92 0.94 18.18 -12.91
C LYS A 92 -0.30 17.96 -13.78
N THR A 93 -0.31 16.97 -14.68
CA THR A 93 -1.36 16.80 -15.71
C THR A 93 -2.02 15.43 -15.71
N SER A 94 -1.35 14.41 -15.17
CA SER A 94 -1.73 13.02 -15.33
C SER A 94 -1.34 12.18 -14.11
N CYS A 95 -2.11 11.13 -13.90
CA CYS A 95 -1.86 10.11 -12.90
C CYS A 95 -1.62 8.75 -13.57
N TYR A 96 -0.80 7.93 -12.93
CA TYR A 96 -0.36 6.64 -13.43
C TYR A 96 -0.22 5.63 -12.28
N CYS A 97 -0.32 4.35 -12.63
CA CYS A 97 -0.20 3.26 -11.68
C CYS A 97 1.26 2.83 -11.51
N VAL A 98 1.66 2.58 -10.27
CA VAL A 98 3.00 2.06 -9.94
C VAL A 98 2.93 0.80 -9.08
N SER A 99 3.97 -0.03 -9.18
CA SER A 99 4.17 -1.17 -8.27
C SER A 99 4.47 -0.70 -6.84
N PHE A 100 4.50 -1.63 -5.88
CA PHE A 100 4.92 -1.32 -4.50
C PHE A 100 6.34 -0.71 -4.41
N HIS A 101 7.17 -0.92 -5.43
CA HIS A 101 8.53 -0.39 -5.52
C HIS A 101 8.64 0.90 -6.35
N GLY A 102 7.52 1.47 -6.80
CA GLY A 102 7.49 2.74 -7.55
C GLY A 102 7.75 2.57 -9.05
N GLN A 103 7.76 1.35 -9.58
CA GLN A 103 7.92 1.12 -11.01
C GLN A 103 6.61 1.39 -11.74
N LEU A 104 6.66 2.16 -12.83
CA LEU A 104 5.51 2.43 -13.69
C LEU A 104 4.94 1.11 -14.26
N LEU A 105 3.63 0.93 -14.12
CA LEU A 105 2.90 -0.22 -14.67
C LEU A 105 2.31 0.16 -16.04
N THR A 106 3.14 0.04 -17.08
CA THR A 106 2.85 0.51 -18.45
C THR A 106 1.68 -0.21 -19.15
N GLN A 107 1.24 -1.34 -18.62
CA GLN A 107 0.06 -2.06 -19.11
C GLN A 107 -1.27 -1.36 -18.77
N PHE A 108 -1.26 -0.40 -17.84
CA PHE A 108 -2.42 0.40 -17.49
C PHE A 108 -2.29 1.81 -18.06
N LYS A 109 -3.41 2.37 -18.54
CA LYS A 109 -3.46 3.72 -19.09
C LYS A 109 -3.32 4.74 -17.98
N SER A 110 -2.56 5.80 -18.26
CA SER A 110 -2.63 7.01 -17.45
C SER A 110 -4.01 7.66 -17.56
N SER A 111 -4.34 8.46 -16.57
CA SER A 111 -5.61 9.18 -16.50
C SER A 111 -5.35 10.65 -16.15
N SER A 112 -6.32 11.52 -16.45
CA SER A 112 -6.24 12.93 -16.06
C SER A 112 -6.22 13.06 -14.54
N ILE A 113 -5.62 14.15 -14.03
CA ILE A 113 -5.52 14.35 -12.58
C ILE A 113 -6.89 14.39 -11.88
N ASP A 114 -7.92 14.94 -12.55
CA ASP A 114 -9.31 15.03 -12.09
C ASP A 114 -10.05 13.69 -12.11
N SER A 115 -9.47 12.66 -12.74
CA SER A 115 -10.09 11.34 -12.76
C SER A 115 -10.01 10.65 -11.38
N LYS A 116 -11.12 10.03 -10.96
CA LYS A 116 -11.22 9.23 -9.72
C LYS A 116 -10.67 7.81 -9.91
N ARG A 117 -9.40 7.72 -10.32
CA ARG A 117 -8.68 6.44 -10.52
C ARG A 117 -7.77 6.15 -9.34
N TYR A 118 -7.74 4.90 -8.87
CA TYR A 118 -7.07 4.49 -7.63
C TYR A 118 -5.87 3.57 -7.85
N CYS A 119 -5.84 2.79 -8.93
CA CYS A 119 -4.76 1.85 -9.27
C CYS A 119 -4.61 0.66 -8.29
N HIS A 120 -5.58 0.43 -7.38
CA HIS A 120 -5.45 -0.59 -6.34
C HIS A 120 -5.33 -2.00 -6.92
N CYS A 121 -6.01 -2.29 -8.03
CA CYS A 121 -5.93 -3.59 -8.71
C CYS A 121 -4.58 -3.76 -9.42
N ALA A 122 -4.13 -2.72 -10.13
CA ALA A 122 -2.87 -2.70 -10.85
C ALA A 122 -1.66 -2.98 -9.95
N GLN A 123 -1.64 -2.44 -8.74
CA GLN A 123 -0.48 -2.58 -7.84
C GLN A 123 -0.20 -4.02 -7.40
N LEU A 124 -1.17 -4.92 -7.51
CA LEU A 124 -0.96 -6.36 -7.28
C LEU A 124 -0.24 -7.07 -8.43
N PHE A 125 0.07 -6.36 -9.51
CA PHE A 125 0.77 -6.93 -10.65
C PHE A 125 2.26 -7.17 -10.33
N ASN A 126 2.57 -8.33 -9.74
CA ASN A 126 3.93 -8.76 -9.40
C ASN A 126 4.74 -9.27 -10.61
N GLY A 127 4.60 -8.64 -11.78
CA GLY A 127 5.37 -9.00 -12.98
C GLY A 127 5.22 -10.45 -13.47
N ASN A 128 4.30 -11.22 -12.88
CA ASN A 128 4.07 -12.63 -13.18
C ASN A 128 2.58 -12.88 -13.37
N ILE A 129 2.26 -13.44 -14.53
CA ILE A 129 0.93 -13.62 -15.10
C ILE A 129 0.19 -14.73 -14.31
N SER A 130 -0.38 -14.40 -13.14
CA SER A 130 -1.45 -15.22 -12.55
C SER A 130 -2.74 -14.40 -12.47
N TRP A 131 -3.37 -14.26 -13.64
CA TRP A 131 -4.53 -13.40 -13.95
C TRP A 131 -5.83 -13.95 -13.37
N LYS A 132 -5.95 -14.03 -12.05
CA LYS A 132 -7.26 -14.34 -11.41
C LYS A 132 -8.08 -13.09 -11.11
N THR A 133 -7.43 -11.93 -10.98
CA THR A 133 -8.09 -10.66 -10.65
C THR A 133 -8.36 -9.85 -11.92
N ARG A 134 -9.59 -9.31 -12.03
CA ARG A 134 -10.05 -8.52 -13.17
C ARG A 134 -9.87 -7.03 -12.86
N CYS A 135 -8.88 -6.42 -13.48
CA CYS A 135 -8.70 -4.97 -13.44
C CYS A 135 -9.30 -4.33 -14.69
N ASP A 136 -9.66 -3.04 -14.60
CA ASP A 136 -9.97 -2.25 -15.78
C ASP A 136 -8.69 -1.68 -16.43
N LYS A 137 -8.86 -0.97 -17.56
CA LYS A 137 -7.73 -0.43 -18.34
C LYS A 137 -6.92 0.66 -17.61
N TYR A 138 -7.42 1.21 -16.51
CA TYR A 138 -6.76 2.23 -15.69
C TYR A 138 -6.22 1.66 -14.37
N GLY A 139 -6.38 0.36 -14.13
CA GLY A 139 -5.81 -0.30 -12.97
C GLY A 139 -6.70 -0.36 -11.74
N ASP A 140 -7.98 -0.02 -11.86
CA ASP A 140 -8.96 -0.19 -10.80
C ASP A 140 -9.59 -1.59 -10.85
N TYR A 141 -10.16 -2.03 -9.73
CA TYR A 141 -10.91 -3.29 -9.71
C TYR A 141 -12.19 -3.15 -10.51
N LEU A 142 -12.47 -4.12 -11.38
CA LEU A 142 -13.82 -4.32 -11.87
C LEU A 142 -14.73 -4.72 -10.71
N LEU A 143 -15.95 -4.21 -10.68
CA LEU A 143 -16.90 -4.47 -9.60
C LEU A 143 -17.20 -5.96 -9.40
N VAL A 144 -17.16 -6.71 -10.52
CA VAL A 144 -17.38 -8.16 -10.55
C VAL A 144 -16.05 -8.89 -10.71
N GLN A 145 -15.67 -9.62 -9.67
CA GLN A 145 -14.54 -10.55 -9.68
C GLN A 145 -15.03 -11.98 -9.80
N CYS A 146 -14.21 -12.88 -10.33
CA CYS A 146 -14.60 -14.26 -10.54
C CYS A 146 -13.46 -15.23 -10.22
N LYS A 147 -13.78 -16.35 -9.58
CA LYS A 147 -12.89 -17.48 -9.37
C LYS A 147 -13.52 -18.72 -10.02
N GLY A 148 -13.00 -19.11 -11.18
CA GLY A 148 -13.63 -20.15 -12.02
C GLY A 148 -14.97 -19.67 -12.58
N LYS A 149 -16.04 -20.43 -12.29
CA LYS A 149 -17.42 -20.12 -12.72
C LYS A 149 -18.20 -19.23 -11.73
N ILE A 150 -17.66 -19.01 -10.54
CA ILE A 150 -18.32 -18.28 -9.46
C ILE A 150 -17.78 -16.85 -9.43
N CYS A 151 -18.69 -15.89 -9.35
CA CYS A 151 -18.39 -14.47 -9.30
C CYS A 151 -18.98 -13.79 -8.05
N TYR A 152 -18.40 -12.65 -7.70
CA TYR A 152 -18.67 -11.90 -6.49
C TYR A 152 -18.41 -10.40 -6.68
N CYS A 153 -19.05 -9.60 -5.84
CA CYS A 153 -18.84 -8.15 -5.81
C CYS A 153 -17.64 -7.78 -4.95
N VAL A 154 -16.84 -6.82 -5.40
CA VAL A 154 -15.76 -6.22 -4.62
C VAL A 154 -15.90 -4.70 -4.52
N ASN A 155 -15.29 -4.10 -3.50
CA ASN A 155 -15.13 -2.66 -3.40
C ASN A 155 -13.89 -2.18 -4.21
N LEU A 156 -13.59 -0.87 -4.11
CA LEU A 156 -12.44 -0.21 -4.74
C LEU A 156 -11.07 -0.80 -4.36
N ASP A 157 -10.97 -1.49 -3.21
CA ASP A 157 -9.75 -2.14 -2.74
C ASP A 157 -9.70 -3.63 -3.10
N GLY A 158 -10.69 -4.14 -3.85
CA GLY A 158 -10.81 -5.56 -4.19
C GLY A 158 -11.34 -6.42 -3.04
N LYS A 159 -11.83 -5.84 -1.94
CA LYS A 159 -12.42 -6.59 -0.83
C LYS A 159 -13.82 -7.06 -1.19
N ILE A 160 -14.07 -8.35 -0.97
CA ILE A 160 -15.37 -8.98 -1.21
C ILE A 160 -16.44 -8.31 -0.33
N LEU A 161 -17.56 -7.94 -0.93
CA LEU A 161 -18.71 -7.41 -0.20
C LEU A 161 -19.41 -8.51 0.58
N LYS A 162 -19.77 -8.23 1.83
CA LYS A 162 -20.52 -9.16 2.70
C LYS A 162 -22.02 -9.13 2.39
N ASN A 163 -22.72 -10.22 2.75
CA ASN A 163 -24.18 -10.38 2.63
C ASN A 163 -24.65 -10.22 1.18
N MET A 164 -24.05 -11.01 0.28
CA MET A 164 -24.43 -11.10 -1.12
C MET A 164 -24.52 -12.57 -1.50
N GLU A 165 -25.19 -12.85 -2.61
CA GLU A 165 -25.17 -14.17 -3.21
C GLU A 165 -24.03 -14.25 -4.24
N PHE A 166 -23.35 -15.39 -4.27
CA PHE A 166 -22.41 -15.69 -5.34
C PHE A 166 -23.18 -16.07 -6.60
N PHE A 167 -22.69 -15.62 -7.76
CA PHE A 167 -23.43 -15.76 -9.01
C PHE A 167 -22.57 -16.35 -10.14
N SER A 168 -23.24 -16.91 -11.15
CA SER A 168 -22.57 -17.51 -12.30
C SER A 168 -21.90 -16.46 -13.18
N ARG A 169 -20.69 -16.77 -13.66
CA ARG A 169 -19.94 -15.93 -14.61
C ARG A 169 -20.66 -15.68 -15.93
N THR A 170 -21.60 -16.53 -16.31
CA THR A 170 -22.33 -16.44 -17.59
C THR A 170 -23.27 -15.25 -17.68
N LYS A 171 -23.65 -14.62 -16.56
CA LYS A 171 -24.60 -13.49 -16.50
C LYS A 171 -23.90 -12.13 -16.34
N SER A 172 -22.96 -11.82 -17.24
CA SER A 172 -22.00 -10.71 -17.00
C SER A 172 -22.64 -9.35 -16.79
N VAL A 173 -23.70 -9.02 -17.53
CA VAL A 173 -24.38 -7.71 -17.46
C VAL A 173 -25.19 -7.59 -16.17
N GLU A 174 -25.95 -8.64 -15.83
CA GLU A 174 -26.77 -8.68 -14.61
C GLU A 174 -25.90 -8.65 -13.35
N ASN A 175 -24.77 -9.36 -13.39
CA ASN A 175 -23.80 -9.37 -12.30
C ASN A 175 -23.24 -7.96 -12.01
N GLU A 176 -22.95 -7.19 -13.05
CA GLU A 176 -22.44 -5.82 -12.91
C GLU A 176 -23.50 -4.90 -12.31
N GLN A 177 -24.73 -4.96 -12.82
CA GLN A 177 -25.84 -4.17 -12.28
C GLN A 177 -26.16 -4.53 -10.82
N TYR A 178 -26.10 -5.81 -10.48
CA TYR A 178 -26.26 -6.28 -9.10
C TYR A 178 -25.20 -5.67 -8.17
N CYS A 179 -23.92 -5.75 -8.55
CA CYS A 179 -22.84 -5.20 -7.74
C CYS A 179 -22.89 -3.67 -7.62
N LEU A 180 -23.29 -2.97 -8.67
CA LEU A 180 -23.54 -1.52 -8.63
C LEU A 180 -24.62 -1.17 -7.60
N ASN A 181 -25.77 -1.86 -7.67
CA ASN A 181 -26.89 -1.61 -6.76
C ASN A 181 -26.53 -1.95 -5.32
N LEU A 182 -25.80 -3.04 -5.09
CA LEU A 182 -25.35 -3.46 -3.77
C LEU A 182 -24.40 -2.43 -3.14
N GLN A 183 -23.46 -1.89 -3.90
CA GLN A 183 -22.56 -0.84 -3.40
C GLN A 183 -23.31 0.44 -3.05
N LYS A 184 -24.23 0.89 -3.92
CA LYS A 184 -25.10 2.04 -3.64
C LYS A 184 -25.89 1.85 -2.35
N LYS A 185 -26.54 0.70 -2.17
CA LYS A 185 -27.30 0.35 -0.95
C LYS A 185 -26.43 0.38 0.31
N LYS A 186 -25.15 0.01 0.19
CA LYS A 186 -24.19 0.01 1.30
C LYS A 186 -23.46 1.34 1.51
N GLY A 187 -23.76 2.37 0.71
CA GLY A 187 -23.06 3.67 0.78
C GLY A 187 -21.57 3.59 0.40
N ILE A 188 -21.17 2.56 -0.35
CA ILE A 188 -19.79 2.38 -0.78
C ILE A 188 -19.56 3.25 -2.03
N LYS A 189 -18.49 4.04 -2.03
CA LYS A 189 -18.09 4.83 -3.20
C LYS A 189 -17.82 3.90 -4.38
N THR A 190 -18.48 4.14 -5.49
CA THR A 190 -18.17 3.54 -6.78
C THR A 190 -17.19 4.44 -7.54
N ILE A 191 -16.45 3.85 -8.48
CA ILE A 191 -15.60 4.57 -9.43
C ILE A 191 -16.46 5.56 -10.23
#